data_AF-A0A2X2VS11-F1
#
_entry.id   AF-A0A2X2VS11-F1
#
_cell.length_a   1.000
_cell.length_b   1.000
_cell.length_c   1.000
_cell.angle_alpha   90.00
_cell.angle_beta   90.00
_cell.angle_gamma   90.00
#
_symmetry.space_group_name_H-M   'P 1'
#
loop_
_entity.id
_entity.type
_entity.pdbx_description
1 polymer ?
#
loop_
_entity_poly.entity_id
_entity_poly.type
_entity_poly.pdbx_seq_one_letter_code
_entity_poly.pdbx_strand_id
1 'polypeptide(L)'
;MIDDAIAWGKKRGKTQEQQVAEASDKLAVNFGAEILKIVPGRVSTEVDARLSFDKEKSMQKARHLVDLYQQQGVEKSRILIKLASTWEGIRAAEELEKEGINCNLTLLFSFAQARAWRGSGRFSGFAVCRAYL
;
A
#
# COMPACT_ATOMS: atom_id res chain seq x y z
N MET A 1 18.52 2.09 9.53
CA MET A 1 17.15 1.89 9.04
C MET A 1 16.09 2.27 10.09
N ILE A 2 16.12 1.68 11.29
CA ILE A 2 15.19 2.07 12.38
C ILE A 2 15.49 3.48 12.89
N ASP A 3 16.76 3.82 13.14
CA ASP A 3 17.11 5.18 13.61
C ASP A 3 16.76 6.27 12.60
N ASP A 4 16.93 5.99 11.30
CA ASP A 4 16.50 6.88 10.22
C ASP A 4 14.98 7.12 10.26
N ALA A 5 14.19 6.06 10.43
CA ALA A 5 12.74 6.16 10.54
C ALA A 5 12.31 6.94 11.79
N ILE A 6 12.97 6.73 12.94
CA ILE A 6 12.72 7.50 14.17
C ILE A 6 13.06 8.98 13.96
N ALA A 7 14.20 9.27 13.34
CA ALA A 7 14.61 10.64 13.03
C ALA A 7 13.64 11.33 12.06
N TRP A 8 13.14 10.59 11.06
CA TRP A 8 12.09 11.05 10.16
C TRP A 8 10.81 11.40 10.91
N GLY A 9 10.31 10.48 11.75
CA GLY A 9 9.10 10.67 12.53
C GLY A 9 9.16 11.91 13.42
N LYS A 10 10.27 12.09 14.15
CA LYS A 10 10.51 13.28 14.99
C LYS A 10 10.48 14.61 14.23
N LYS A 11 10.88 14.61 12.95
CA LYS A 11 10.88 15.82 12.11
C LYS A 11 9.49 16.17 11.55
N ARG A 12 8.64 15.17 11.33
CA ARG A 12 7.34 15.33 10.64
C ARG A 12 6.16 15.42 11.61
N GLY A 13 6.17 14.65 12.70
CA GLY A 13 5.07 14.58 13.66
C GLY A 13 5.17 15.65 14.75
N LYS A 14 4.04 16.27 15.11
CA LYS A 14 3.95 17.27 16.19
C LYS A 14 3.68 16.64 17.55
N THR A 15 2.94 15.53 17.58
CA THR A 15 2.68 14.73 18.80
C THR A 15 3.45 13.42 18.75
N GLN A 16 3.60 12.75 19.90
CA GLN A 16 4.27 11.45 19.97
C GLN A 16 3.58 10.42 19.05
N GLU A 17 2.26 10.40 19.00
CA GLU A 17 1.47 9.49 18.16
C GLU A 17 1.74 9.75 16.68
N GLN A 18 1.79 11.01 16.27
CA GLN A 18 2.13 11.39 14.90
C GLN A 18 3.58 11.01 14.55
N GLN A 19 4.52 11.22 15.47
CA GLN A 19 5.92 10.85 15.25
C GLN A 19 6.07 9.34 15.07
N VAL A 20 5.36 8.54 15.87
CA VAL A 20 5.35 7.07 15.76
C VAL A 20 4.71 6.63 14.44
N ALA A 21 3.60 7.25 14.05
CA ALA A 21 2.95 6.93 12.76
C ALA A 21 3.86 7.22 11.56
N GLU A 22 4.46 8.41 11.52
CA GLU A 22 5.40 8.82 10.46
C GLU A 22 6.65 7.92 10.44
N ALA A 23 7.18 7.57 11.61
CA ALA A 23 8.30 6.63 11.70
C ALA A 23 7.92 5.23 11.21
N SER A 24 6.71 4.76 11.51
CA SER A 24 6.24 3.43 11.09
C SER A 24 6.11 3.34 9.58
N ASP A 25 5.53 4.36 8.95
CA ASP A 25 5.42 4.45 7.49
C ASP A 25 6.82 4.50 6.84
N LYS A 26 7.70 5.36 7.35
CA LYS A 26 9.08 5.47 6.85
C LYS A 26 9.84 4.15 6.99
N LEU A 27 9.67 3.43 8.10
CA LEU A 27 10.30 2.14 8.32
C LEU A 27 9.82 1.10 7.30
N ALA A 28 8.50 1.02 7.06
CA ALA A 28 7.93 0.09 6.08
C ALA A 28 8.47 0.36 4.66
N VAL A 29 8.55 1.64 4.27
CA VAL A 29 9.11 2.06 2.99
C VAL A 29 10.61 1.77 2.89
N ASN A 30 11.38 2.04 3.95
CA ASN A 30 12.81 1.73 3.99
C ASN A 30 13.07 0.24 3.77
N PHE A 31 12.30 -0.63 4.44
CA PHE A 31 12.39 -2.08 4.20
C PHE A 31 12.08 -2.45 2.75
N GLY A 32 11.00 -1.90 2.17
CA GLY A 32 10.67 -2.21 0.80
C GLY A 32 11.69 -1.70 -0.21
N ALA A 33 12.31 -0.55 0.05
CA ALA A 33 13.40 -0.03 -0.76
C ALA A 33 14.63 -0.96 -0.73
N GLU A 34 15.01 -1.49 0.44
CA GLU A 34 16.08 -2.48 0.55
C GLU A 34 15.75 -3.79 -0.17
N ILE A 35 14.51 -4.28 -0.06
CA ILE A 35 14.05 -5.49 -0.78
C ILE A 35 14.18 -5.28 -2.30
N LEU A 36 13.79 -4.12 -2.81
CA LEU A 36 13.83 -3.81 -4.25
C LEU A 36 15.25 -3.76 -4.85
N LYS A 37 16.29 -3.61 -4.03
CA LYS A 37 17.69 -3.73 -4.48
C LYS A 37 18.07 -5.18 -4.81
N ILE A 38 17.37 -6.15 -4.23
CA ILE A 38 17.69 -7.58 -4.33
C ILE A 38 16.76 -8.26 -5.34
N VAL A 39 15.49 -7.88 -5.37
CA VAL A 39 14.50 -8.50 -6.27
C VAL A 39 14.35 -7.71 -7.58
N PRO A 40 14.17 -8.37 -8.73
CA PRO A 40 13.89 -7.69 -10.00
C PRO A 40 12.42 -7.23 -10.11
N GLY A 41 11.54 -7.82 -9.31
CA GLY A 41 10.09 -7.60 -9.34
C GLY A 41 9.63 -6.43 -8.47
N ARG A 42 8.43 -6.56 -7.92
CA ARG A 42 7.78 -5.51 -7.11
C ARG A 42 7.83 -5.84 -5.62
N VAL A 43 7.66 -4.82 -4.79
CA VAL A 43 7.40 -4.99 -3.35
C VAL A 43 5.96 -4.59 -3.05
N SER A 44 5.33 -5.29 -2.10
CA SER A 44 4.04 -4.88 -1.54
C SER A 44 4.23 -4.19 -0.20
N THR A 45 3.61 -3.04 -0.01
CA THR A 45 3.57 -2.34 1.28
C THR A 45 2.13 -2.08 1.67
N GLU A 46 1.77 -2.52 2.87
CA GLU A 46 0.39 -2.51 3.33
C GLU A 46 0.04 -1.18 3.98
N VAL A 47 -1.13 -0.65 3.63
CA VAL A 47 -1.72 0.47 4.37
C VAL A 47 -2.08 0.02 5.78
N ASP A 48 -2.13 0.96 6.72
CA ASP A 48 -2.57 0.68 8.08
C ASP A 48 -3.96 0.04 8.10
N ALA A 49 -4.06 -1.19 8.62
CA ALA A 49 -5.29 -1.97 8.66
C ALA A 49 -6.42 -1.26 9.44
N ARG A 50 -6.10 -0.33 10.35
CA ARG A 50 -7.10 0.49 11.06
C ARG A 50 -7.92 1.37 10.11
N LEU A 51 -7.42 1.61 8.90
CA LEU A 51 -8.09 2.40 7.86
C LEU A 51 -8.95 1.55 6.91
N SER A 52 -9.05 0.23 7.13
CA SER A 52 -9.71 -0.69 6.18
C SER A 52 -11.17 -0.37 5.86
N PHE A 53 -11.85 0.39 6.73
CA PHE A 53 -13.25 0.81 6.54
C PHE A 53 -13.38 2.32 6.26
N ASP A 54 -12.28 2.98 5.90
CA ASP A 54 -12.24 4.38 5.51
C ASP A 54 -11.53 4.52 4.16
N LYS A 55 -12.34 4.62 3.10
CA LYS A 55 -11.86 4.69 1.71
C LYS A 55 -10.89 5.86 1.52
N GLU A 56 -11.27 7.06 1.96
CA GLU A 56 -10.50 8.27 1.70
C GLU A 56 -9.20 8.29 2.49
N LYS A 57 -9.22 7.88 3.77
CA LYS A 57 -7.97 7.74 4.54
C LYS A 57 -7.06 6.65 3.99
N SER A 58 -7.62 5.54 3.49
CA SER A 58 -6.83 4.49 2.83
C SER A 58 -6.14 5.03 1.57
N MET A 59 -6.84 5.81 0.75
CA MET A 59 -6.26 6.43 -0.45
C MET A 59 -5.18 7.45 -0.10
N GLN A 60 -5.40 8.29 0.91
CA GLN A 60 -4.40 9.25 1.38
C GLN A 60 -3.15 8.54 1.90
N LYS A 61 -3.31 7.47 2.69
CA LYS A 61 -2.18 6.66 3.18
C LYS A 61 -1.43 5.99 2.03
N ALA A 62 -2.14 5.41 1.07
CA ALA A 62 -1.54 4.80 -0.12
C ALA A 62 -0.65 5.79 -0.90
N ARG A 63 -1.18 6.99 -1.20
CA ARG A 63 -0.43 8.06 -1.89
C ARG A 63 0.80 8.49 -1.08
N HIS A 64 0.63 8.68 0.23
CA HIS A 64 1.74 9.04 1.10
C HIS A 64 2.88 8.00 1.07
N LEU A 65 2.55 6.70 1.12
CA LEU A 65 3.56 5.64 1.02
C LEU A 65 4.27 5.65 -0.34
N VAL A 66 3.54 5.85 -1.44
CA VAL A 66 4.14 6.00 -2.78
C VAL A 66 5.08 7.21 -2.84
N ASP A 67 4.69 8.35 -2.29
CA ASP A 67 5.52 9.55 -2.25
C ASP A 67 6.82 9.32 -1.47
N LEU A 68 6.75 8.59 -0.34
CA LEU A 68 7.94 8.21 0.44
C LEU A 68 8.88 7.29 -0.33
N TYR A 69 8.35 6.38 -1.16
CA TYR A 69 9.17 5.56 -2.06
C TYR A 69 9.84 6.40 -3.15
N GLN A 70 9.09 7.30 -3.78
CA GLN A 70 9.62 8.16 -4.84
C GLN A 70 10.72 9.08 -4.33
N GLN A 71 10.62 9.58 -3.09
CA GLN A 71 11.68 10.34 -2.43
C GLN A 71 12.98 9.54 -2.24
N GLN A 72 12.93 8.20 -2.32
CA GLN A 72 14.09 7.31 -2.30
C GLN A 72 14.52 6.84 -3.70
N GLY A 73 13.95 7.43 -4.76
CA GLY A 73 14.25 7.07 -6.15
C GLY A 73 13.63 5.74 -6.59
N VAL A 74 12.63 5.22 -5.85
CA VAL A 74 11.91 4.01 -6.23
C VAL A 74 10.77 4.36 -7.18
N GLU A 75 10.83 3.80 -8.39
CA GLU A 75 9.80 3.95 -9.40
C GLU A 75 8.45 3.37 -8.96
N LYS A 76 7.35 4.10 -9.21
CA LYS A 76 5.98 3.70 -8.84
C LYS A 76 5.59 2.32 -9.39
N SER A 77 6.13 1.94 -10.55
CA SER A 77 5.89 0.64 -11.20
C SER A 77 6.46 -0.57 -10.44
N ARG A 78 7.38 -0.34 -9.49
CA ARG A 78 8.00 -1.35 -8.62
C ARG A 78 7.23 -1.55 -7.30
N ILE A 79 6.15 -0.81 -7.08
CA ILE A 79 5.39 -0.79 -5.82
C ILE A 79 3.99 -1.36 -6.05
N LEU A 80 3.52 -2.15 -5.10
CA LEU A 80 2.12 -2.55 -4.95
C LEU A 80 1.63 -2.03 -3.58
N ILE A 81 0.60 -1.17 -3.56
CA ILE A 81 -0.03 -0.80 -2.30
C ILE A 81 -1.01 -1.87 -1.89
N LYS A 82 -0.80 -2.46 -0.73
CA LYS A 82 -1.60 -3.56 -0.23
C LYS A 82 -2.74 -3.04 0.64
N LEU A 83 -3.98 -3.44 0.33
CA LEU A 83 -5.20 -3.02 1.03
C LEU A 83 -6.04 -4.24 1.38
N ALA A 84 -6.72 -4.21 2.53
CA ALA A 84 -7.69 -5.23 2.89
C ALA A 84 -8.86 -5.24 1.90
N SER A 85 -9.35 -6.43 1.54
CA SER A 85 -10.46 -6.63 0.60
C SER A 85 -11.84 -6.37 1.23
N THR A 86 -11.96 -5.30 2.01
CA THR A 86 -13.25 -4.72 2.41
C THR A 86 -13.89 -4.01 1.21
N TRP A 87 -15.15 -3.58 1.34
CA TRP A 87 -15.78 -2.80 0.27
C TRP A 87 -15.03 -1.48 0.03
N GLU A 88 -14.70 -0.77 1.09
CA GLU A 88 -13.97 0.49 1.07
C GLU A 88 -12.55 0.32 0.51
N GLY A 89 -11.84 -0.75 0.88
CA GLY A 89 -10.52 -1.07 0.37
C GLY A 89 -10.53 -1.37 -1.14
N ILE A 90 -11.54 -2.11 -1.62
CA ILE A 90 -11.73 -2.35 -3.06
C ILE A 90 -12.04 -1.04 -3.79
N ARG A 91 -12.96 -0.21 -3.29
CA ARG A 91 -13.27 1.09 -3.90
C ARG A 91 -12.07 2.05 -3.89
N ALA A 92 -11.27 2.03 -2.83
CA ALA A 92 -10.03 2.81 -2.75
C ALA A 92 -9.02 2.36 -3.81
N ALA A 93 -8.81 1.04 -3.93
CA ALA A 93 -7.90 0.48 -4.94
C ALA A 93 -8.32 0.82 -6.37
N GLU A 94 -9.63 0.85 -6.67
CA GLU A 94 -10.13 1.26 -7.99
C GLU A 94 -9.71 2.68 -8.38
N GLU A 95 -9.84 3.64 -7.46
CA GLU A 95 -9.42 5.03 -7.70
C GLU A 95 -7.90 5.15 -7.77
N LEU A 96 -7.17 4.51 -6.86
CA LEU A 96 -5.70 4.49 -6.87
C LEU A 96 -5.13 3.92 -8.18
N GLU A 97 -5.73 2.86 -8.70
CA GLU A 97 -5.32 2.28 -9.98
C GLU A 97 -5.59 3.23 -11.16
N LYS A 98 -6.66 4.04 -11.13
CA LYS A 98 -6.87 5.11 -12.13
C LYS A 98 -5.77 6.17 -12.08
N GLU A 99 -5.17 6.40 -10.92
CA GLU A 99 -4.00 7.26 -10.71
C GLU A 99 -2.66 6.56 -11.05
N GLY A 100 -2.73 5.30 -11.51
CA GLY A 100 -1.56 4.48 -11.83
C GLY A 100 -0.79 4.00 -10.60
N ILE A 101 -1.43 3.95 -9.43
CA ILE A 101 -0.90 3.28 -8.23
C ILE A 101 -1.38 1.84 -8.25
N ASN A 102 -0.47 0.91 -8.54
CA ASN A 102 -0.81 -0.52 -8.59
C ASN A 102 -1.16 -1.03 -7.18
N CYS A 103 -2.23 -1.81 -7.08
CA CYS A 103 -2.74 -2.29 -5.79
C CYS A 103 -2.67 -3.82 -5.65
N ASN A 104 -2.51 -4.28 -4.41
CA ASN A 104 -2.56 -5.68 -3.99
C ASN A 104 -3.72 -5.84 -2.98
N LEU A 105 -4.81 -6.47 -3.41
CA LEU A 105 -5.94 -6.74 -2.53
C LEU A 105 -5.67 -8.01 -1.71
N THR A 106 -5.58 -7.86 -0.39
CA THR A 106 -5.30 -8.94 0.57
C THR A 106 -6.52 -9.26 1.43
N LEU A 107 -6.44 -10.30 2.26
CA LEU A 107 -7.57 -10.74 3.11
C LEU A 107 -8.84 -11.04 2.29
N LEU A 108 -8.63 -11.62 1.11
CA LEU A 108 -9.66 -12.04 0.19
C LEU A 108 -10.01 -13.51 0.49
N PHE A 109 -11.20 -13.74 1.04
CA PHE A 109 -11.64 -15.06 1.50
C PHE A 109 -12.92 -15.55 0.81
N SER A 110 -13.64 -14.65 0.15
CA SER A 110 -14.94 -14.96 -0.46
C SER A 110 -14.98 -14.67 -1.95
N PHE A 111 -15.86 -15.39 -2.64
CA PHE A 111 -16.14 -15.15 -4.06
C PHE A 111 -16.74 -13.76 -4.32
N ALA A 112 -17.50 -13.22 -3.37
CA ALA A 112 -18.02 -11.86 -3.46
C ALA A 112 -16.90 -10.82 -3.55
N GLN A 113 -15.85 -10.95 -2.71
CA GLN A 113 -14.67 -10.09 -2.77
C GLN A 113 -13.92 -10.25 -4.09
N ALA A 114 -13.73 -11.49 -4.56
CA ALA A 114 -13.11 -11.76 -5.87
C ALA A 114 -13.86 -11.10 -7.03
N ARG A 115 -15.19 -11.20 -7.04
CA ARG A 115 -16.05 -10.57 -8.06
C ARG A 115 -16.03 -9.06 -7.98
N ALA A 116 -16.10 -8.48 -6.78
CA ALA A 116 -16.05 -7.04 -6.57
C ALA A 116 -14.73 -6.45 -7.06
N TRP A 117 -13.60 -7.14 -6.83
CA TRP A 117 -12.31 -6.74 -7.39
C TRP A 117 -12.26 -6.89 -8.91
N ARG A 118 -12.75 -8.00 -9.48
CA ARG A 118 -12.77 -8.21 -10.95
C ARG A 118 -13.58 -7.14 -11.68
N GLY A 119 -14.70 -6.69 -11.11
CA GLY A 119 -15.55 -5.65 -11.69
C GLY A 119 -14.85 -4.31 -11.95
N SER A 120 -13.69 -4.07 -11.33
CA SER A 120 -12.88 -2.87 -11.51
C SER A 120 -12.11 -2.81 -12.85
N GLY A 121 -11.98 -3.93 -13.56
CA GLY A 121 -11.25 -4.01 -14.83
C GLY A 121 -9.72 -3.85 -14.74
N ARG A 122 -9.13 -3.75 -13.54
CA ARG A 122 -7.69 -3.51 -13.35
C ARG A 122 -7.04 -4.65 -12.58
N PHE A 123 -6.58 -5.67 -13.31
CA PHE A 123 -6.04 -6.91 -12.75
C PHE A 123 -4.50 -6.91 -12.81
N SER A 124 -3.84 -6.37 -11.79
CA SER A 124 -2.38 -6.20 -11.76
C SER A 124 -1.65 -7.11 -10.75
N GLY A 125 -2.11 -8.36 -10.57
CA GLY A 125 -1.21 -9.44 -10.09
C GLY A 125 -1.63 -10.28 -8.88
N PHE A 126 -2.82 -10.89 -8.89
CA PHE A 126 -3.14 -11.96 -7.92
C PHE A 126 -3.48 -13.29 -8.61
N ALA A 127 -2.77 -14.35 -8.23
CA ALA A 127 -3.01 -15.73 -8.66
C ALA A 127 -4.38 -16.26 -8.17
N VAL A 128 -4.92 -15.73 -7.07
CA VAL A 128 -6.15 -16.23 -6.43
C VAL A 128 -7.37 -16.12 -7.34
N CYS A 129 -7.57 -15.02 -8.08
CA CYS A 129 -8.71 -14.96 -9.02
C CYS A 129 -8.44 -15.69 -10.34
N ARG A 130 -7.21 -16.09 -10.64
CA ARG A 130 -6.94 -17.00 -11.77
C ARG A 130 -7.28 -18.46 -11.43
N ALA A 131 -7.22 -18.85 -10.16
CA ALA A 131 -7.40 -20.24 -9.74
C ALA A 131 -8.87 -20.68 -9.57
N TYR A 132 -9.83 -19.75 -9.58
CA TYR A 132 -11.27 -20.03 -9.59
C TYR A 132 -11.90 -19.83 -10.98
N LEU A 133 -11.05 -19.86 -12.01
CA LEU A 133 -11.40 -19.87 -13.44
C LEU A 133 -10.70 -21.06 -14.10
#